data_AF-A0A538C9E7-F1
#
_entry.id   AF-A0A538C9E7-F1
#
_cell.length_a   1.000
_cell.length_b   1.000
_cell.length_c   1.000
_cell.angle_alpha   90.00
_cell.angle_beta   90.00
_cell.angle_gamma   90.00
#
_symmetry.space_group_name_H-M   'P 1'
#
loop_
_entity.id
_entity.type
_entity.pdbx_description
1 polymer ?
#
loop_
_entity_poly.entity_id
_entity_poly.type
_entity_poly.pdbx_seq_one_letter_code
_entity_poly.pdbx_strand_id
1 'polypeptide(L)'
;SSAVCTGSFASRGTFIGGNAVRFAAERARERILDIASKELEIAPSDLDIVDGEVIAKGAPDRKIGIPDVAAAATWNYGELITGTGAALKPYADVSDDDGSVELEPHSAISYAACVADVEVDDETGEVRVER
;
A
#
# COMPACT_ATOMS: atom_id res chain seq x y z
N SER A 1 -9.70 17.16 0.64
CA SER A 1 -9.46 16.90 -0.79
C SER A 1 -8.99 15.46 -0.92
N SER A 2 -9.72 14.60 -1.64
CA SER A 2 -9.25 13.25 -1.95
C SER A 2 -8.11 13.34 -2.98
N ALA A 3 -7.07 12.52 -2.84
CA ALA A 3 -6.01 12.46 -3.83
C ALA A 3 -6.59 12.11 -5.21
N VAL A 4 -6.06 12.72 -6.28
CA VAL A 4 -6.49 12.44 -7.65
C VAL A 4 -6.17 10.97 -7.97
N CYS A 5 -7.21 10.18 -8.23
CA CYS A 5 -7.08 8.81 -8.72
C CYS A 5 -7.47 8.78 -10.20
N THR A 6 -6.66 8.11 -11.02
CA THR A 6 -6.92 7.98 -12.47
C THR A 6 -8.10 7.05 -12.78
N GLY A 7 -8.52 6.21 -11.83
CA GLY A 7 -9.65 5.29 -11.95
C GLY A 7 -9.27 3.82 -11.77
N SER A 8 -10.29 2.96 -11.70
CA SER A 8 -10.15 1.50 -11.56
C SER A 8 -10.14 0.82 -12.92
N PHE A 9 -8.96 0.74 -13.56
CA PHE A 9 -8.75 0.09 -14.85
C PHE A 9 -7.36 -0.57 -14.92
N ALA A 10 -7.09 -1.34 -15.98
CA ALA A 10 -5.79 -1.99 -16.24
C ALA A 10 -5.25 -2.85 -15.07
N SER A 11 -6.15 -3.42 -14.25
CA SER A 11 -5.81 -4.20 -13.05
C SER A 11 -4.83 -3.51 -12.09
N ARG A 12 -4.71 -2.17 -12.16
CA ARG A 12 -3.70 -1.41 -11.42
C ARG A 12 -4.07 -1.15 -9.97
N GLY A 13 -5.34 -1.34 -9.61
CA GLY A 13 -5.91 -0.91 -8.33
C GLY A 13 -5.12 -1.44 -7.13
N THR A 14 -4.82 -2.74 -7.12
CA THR A 14 -4.03 -3.37 -6.04
C THR A 14 -2.59 -2.86 -6.04
N PHE A 15 -1.92 -2.84 -7.19
CA PHE A 15 -0.51 -2.48 -7.24
C PHE A 15 -0.27 -1.00 -6.93
N ILE A 16 -0.96 -0.10 -7.63
CA ILE A 16 -0.80 1.35 -7.47
C ILE A 16 -1.49 1.84 -6.20
N GLY A 17 -2.78 1.51 -6.03
CA GLY A 17 -3.54 1.93 -4.85
C GLY A 17 -2.99 1.32 -3.56
N GLY A 18 -2.64 0.04 -3.58
CA GLY A 18 -2.06 -0.65 -2.42
C GLY A 18 -0.72 -0.06 -2.00
N ASN A 19 0.19 0.22 -2.94
CA ASN A 19 1.45 0.88 -2.59
C ASN A 19 1.25 2.32 -2.11
N ALA A 20 0.30 3.07 -2.67
CA ALA A 20 -0.01 4.41 -2.18
C ALA A 20 -0.52 4.39 -0.72
N VAL A 21 -1.38 3.44 -0.37
CA VAL A 21 -1.84 3.21 1.02
C VAL A 21 -0.68 2.79 1.91
N ARG A 22 0.18 1.87 1.45
CA ARG A 22 1.38 1.44 2.18
C ARG A 22 2.28 2.63 2.53
N PHE A 23 2.61 3.48 1.57
CA PHE A 23 3.45 4.66 1.80
C PHE A 23 2.79 5.68 2.73
N ALA A 24 1.47 5.85 2.65
CA ALA A 24 0.73 6.69 3.59
C ALA A 24 0.77 6.12 5.01
N ALA A 25 0.63 4.80 5.16
CA ALA A 25 0.71 4.11 6.44
C ALA A 25 2.13 4.17 7.04
N GLU A 26 3.18 4.04 6.22
CA GLU A 26 4.58 4.20 6.66
C GLU A 26 4.82 5.61 7.24
N ARG A 27 4.34 6.67 6.58
CA ARG A 27 4.41 8.04 7.12
C ARG A 27 3.59 8.24 8.38
N ALA A 28 2.40 7.64 8.47
CA ALA A 28 1.59 7.69 9.68
C ALA A 28 2.30 6.95 10.84
N ARG A 29 2.95 5.81 10.56
CA ARG A 29 3.77 5.06 11.51
C ARG A 29 4.93 5.89 12.04
N GLU A 30 5.64 6.63 11.18
CA GLU A 30 6.69 7.57 11.61
C GLU A 30 6.15 8.58 12.62
N ARG A 31 4.98 9.19 12.35
CA ARG A 31 4.35 10.13 13.30
C ARG A 31 3.95 9.49 14.63
N ILE A 32 3.43 8.27 14.60
CA ILE A 32 3.11 7.53 15.83
C ILE A 32 4.38 7.32 16.67
N LEU A 33 5.47 6.88 16.04
CA LEU A 33 6.74 6.64 16.73
C LEU A 33 7.37 7.93 17.24
N ASP A 34 7.28 9.04 16.51
CA ASP A 34 7.76 10.35 16.96
C ASP A 34 7.02 10.84 18.22
N ILE A 35 5.70 10.68 18.29
CA ILE A 35 4.92 11.07 19.48
C ILE A 35 5.23 10.13 20.64
N ALA A 36 5.21 8.81 20.41
CA ALA A 36 5.52 7.83 21.44
C ALA A 36 6.95 7.98 21.97
N SER A 37 7.89 8.41 21.13
CA SER A 37 9.25 8.74 21.53
C SER A 37 9.31 9.85 22.59
N LYS A 38 8.46 10.88 22.46
CA LYS A 38 8.37 11.97 23.43
C LYS A 38 7.76 11.49 24.76
N GLU A 39 6.71 10.67 24.71
CA GLU A 39 6.02 10.14 25.89
C GLU A 39 6.87 9.11 26.66
N LEU A 40 7.62 8.27 25.95
CA LEU A 40 8.48 7.24 26.55
C LEU A 40 9.91 7.72 26.79
N GLU A 41 10.32 8.88 26.27
CA GLU A 41 11.72 9.35 26.30
C GLU A 41 12.69 8.31 25.71
N ILE A 42 12.31 7.67 24.61
CA ILE A 42 13.11 6.65 23.89
C ILE A 42 13.21 7.08 22.43
N ALA A 43 14.38 6.93 21.81
CA ALA A 43 14.56 7.27 20.40
C ALA A 43 13.58 6.48 19.49
N PRO A 44 12.98 7.09 18.45
CA PRO A 44 12.04 6.40 17.58
C PRO A 44 12.61 5.13 16.91
N SER A 45 13.94 5.11 16.67
CA SER A 45 14.66 3.95 16.11
C SER A 45 14.65 2.72 17.03
N ASP A 46 14.50 2.94 18.34
CA ASP A 46 14.49 1.90 19.37
C ASP A 46 13.06 1.48 19.77
N LEU A 47 12.05 2.04 19.11
CA LEU A 47 10.65 1.71 19.27
C LEU A 47 10.15 0.83 18.12
N ASP A 48 9.13 0.03 18.41
CA ASP A 48 8.38 -0.72 17.41
C ASP A 48 6.88 -0.70 17.71
N ILE A 49 6.05 -1.04 16.73
CA ILE A 49 4.61 -1.15 16.87
C ILE A 49 4.21 -2.61 16.77
N VAL A 50 3.65 -3.17 17.84
CA VAL A 50 3.22 -4.56 17.92
C VAL A 50 1.84 -4.60 18.56
N ASP A 51 0.89 -5.28 17.91
CA ASP A 51 -0.45 -5.53 18.45
C ASP A 51 -1.20 -4.29 18.99
N GLY A 52 -1.02 -3.14 18.34
CA GLY A 52 -1.69 -1.89 18.72
C GLY A 52 -0.99 -1.10 19.84
N GLU A 53 0.20 -1.53 20.26
CA GLU A 53 1.05 -0.83 21.22
C GLU A 53 2.38 -0.40 20.58
N VAL A 54 2.91 0.73 21.02
CA VAL A 54 4.31 1.10 20.77
C VAL A 54 5.15 0.56 21.92
N ILE A 55 6.15 -0.26 21.61
CA ILE A 55 7.00 -0.94 22.58
C ILE A 55 8.48 -0.57 22.39
N ALA A 56 9.25 -0.53 23.46
CA ALA A 56 10.70 -0.42 23.37
C ALA A 56 11.34 -1.77 23.03
N LYS A 57 12.17 -1.83 21.98
CA LYS A 57 12.81 -3.07 21.51
C LYS A 57 13.68 -3.75 22.57
N GLY A 58 14.35 -2.96 23.42
CA GLY A 58 15.23 -3.45 24.48
C GLY A 58 14.54 -3.64 25.85
N ALA A 59 13.31 -3.17 26.03
CA ALA A 59 12.59 -3.24 27.29
C ALA A 59 11.07 -3.29 27.03
N PRO A 60 10.51 -4.47 26.70
CA PRO A 60 9.11 -4.62 26.28
C PRO A 60 8.07 -4.13 27.31
N ASP A 61 8.43 -4.07 28.59
CA ASP A 61 7.59 -3.51 29.65
C ASP A 61 7.40 -1.98 29.51
N ARG A 62 8.29 -1.30 28.78
CA ARG A 62 8.15 0.11 28.42
C ARG A 62 7.34 0.21 27.13
N LYS A 63 6.05 0.49 27.29
CA LYS A 63 5.10 0.56 26.18
C LYS A 63 4.00 1.58 26.40
N ILE A 64 3.36 1.99 25.31
CA ILE A 64 2.21 2.90 25.29
C ILE A 64 1.22 2.45 24.20
N GLY A 65 -0.07 2.45 24.48
CA GLY A 65 -1.09 2.07 23.49
C GLY A 65 -1.23 3.12 22.39
N ILE A 66 -1.50 2.71 21.14
CA ILE A 66 -1.78 3.67 20.05
C ILE A 66 -2.90 4.67 20.39
N PRO A 67 -4.00 4.31 21.11
CA PRO A 67 -5.00 5.29 21.53
C PRO A 67 -4.42 6.39 22.42
N ASP A 68 -3.51 6.05 23.32
CA ASP A 68 -2.85 7.00 24.22
C ASP A 68 -1.86 7.88 23.44
N VAL A 69 -1.13 7.32 22.48
CA VAL A 69 -0.28 8.10 21.57
C VAL A 69 -1.12 9.10 20.77
N ALA A 70 -2.30 8.69 20.27
CA ALA A 70 -3.19 9.58 19.53
C ALA A 70 -3.78 10.69 20.41
N ALA A 71 -4.12 10.36 21.67
CA ALA A 71 -4.55 11.34 22.66
C ALA A 71 -3.43 12.33 22.98
N ALA A 72 -2.20 11.85 23.22
CA ALA A 72 -1.03 12.67 23.46
C ALA A 72 -0.73 13.60 22.27
N ALA A 73 -0.76 13.08 21.04
CA ALA A 73 -0.58 13.88 19.83
C ALA A 73 -1.53 15.09 19.82
N THR A 74 -2.81 14.86 20.10
CA THR A 74 -3.84 15.90 20.06
C THR A 74 -3.74 16.88 21.24
N TRP A 75 -3.67 16.35 22.46
CA TRP A 75 -3.87 17.13 23.68
C TRP A 75 -2.59 17.65 24.32
N ASN A 76 -1.48 16.94 24.16
CA ASN A 76 -0.19 17.34 24.73
C ASN A 76 0.63 18.15 23.71
N TYR A 77 0.58 17.75 22.43
CA TYR A 77 1.49 18.30 21.41
C TYR A 77 0.78 19.15 20.34
N GLY A 78 -0.55 19.09 20.22
CA GLY A 78 -1.28 19.78 19.17
C GLY A 78 -0.89 19.32 17.75
N GLU A 79 -0.44 18.07 17.62
CA GLU A 79 0.00 17.45 16.38
C GLU A 79 -1.05 16.49 15.83
N LEU A 80 -1.10 16.33 14.50
CA LEU A 80 -1.96 15.35 13.85
C LEU A 80 -1.15 14.16 13.35
N ILE A 81 -1.61 12.95 13.70
CA ILE A 81 -1.09 11.71 13.11
C ILE A 81 -1.67 11.59 11.70
N THR A 82 -0.89 11.99 10.70
CA THR A 82 -1.29 11.95 9.29
C THR A 82 -0.15 11.41 8.44
N GLY A 83 -0.52 10.71 7.37
CA GLY A 83 0.41 10.22 6.38
C GLY A 83 -0.20 10.33 4.98
N THR A 84 0.64 10.68 4.00
CA THR A 84 0.25 10.78 2.60
C THR A 84 1.17 9.90 1.76
N GLY A 85 0.60 9.29 0.71
CA GLY A 85 1.34 8.37 -0.14
C GLY A 85 0.83 8.47 -1.56
N ALA A 86 1.75 8.37 -2.51
CA ALA A 86 1.47 8.30 -3.93
C ALA A 86 2.39 7.25 -4.55
N ALA A 87 1.84 6.38 -5.37
CA ALA A 87 2.58 5.38 -6.10
C ALA A 87 2.19 5.48 -7.58
N LEU A 88 3.11 5.94 -8.41
CA LEU A 88 2.91 6.06 -9.85
C LEU A 88 4.23 5.67 -10.52
N LYS A 89 4.15 5.05 -11.69
CA LYS A 89 5.32 4.98 -12.54
C LYS A 89 5.68 6.39 -13.01
N PRO A 90 6.98 6.71 -13.16
CA PRO A 90 7.40 7.91 -13.86
C PRO A 90 6.75 7.98 -15.23
N TYR A 91 6.48 9.20 -15.70
CA TYR A 91 6.04 9.40 -17.06
C TYR A 91 7.13 8.87 -18.01
N ALA A 92 6.71 8.10 -19.00
CA ALA A 92 7.58 7.56 -20.02
C ALA A 92 7.35 8.36 -21.30
N ASP A 93 8.42 8.98 -21.80
CA ASP A 93 8.35 9.74 -23.05
C ASP A 93 8.39 8.79 -24.25
N VAL A 94 7.70 9.17 -25.32
CA VAL A 94 7.68 8.39 -26.56
C VAL A 94 8.55 9.12 -27.56
N SER A 95 9.59 8.45 -28.05
CA SER A 95 10.46 8.99 -29.11
C SER A 95 9.63 9.29 -30.36
N ASP A 96 9.67 10.55 -30.82
CA ASP A 96 8.98 10.96 -32.05
C ASP A 96 9.60 10.35 -33.32
N ASP A 97 10.89 9.99 -33.27
CA ASP A 97 11.63 9.47 -34.43
C ASP A 97 11.28 8.00 -34.74
N ASP A 98 11.14 7.16 -33.70
CA ASP A 98 10.99 5.70 -33.84
C ASP A 98 9.91 5.07 -32.96
N GLY A 99 9.20 5.86 -32.14
CA GLY A 99 8.14 5.39 -31.25
C GLY A 99 8.63 4.58 -30.04
N SER A 100 9.93 4.56 -29.78
CA SER A 100 10.52 3.83 -28.65
C SER A 100 10.20 4.50 -27.30
N VAL A 101 10.19 3.69 -26.24
CA VAL A 101 9.95 4.12 -24.86
C VAL A 101 11.00 3.48 -23.96
N GLU A 102 11.76 4.31 -23.24
CA GLU A 102 12.86 3.87 -22.37
C GLU A 102 12.40 3.14 -21.10
N LEU A 103 11.12 3.27 -20.75
CA LEU A 103 10.54 2.63 -19.58
C LEU A 103 9.55 1.56 -19.99
N GLU A 104 9.69 0.39 -19.37
CA GLU A 104 8.73 -0.69 -19.54
C GLU A 104 7.31 -0.23 -19.17
N PRO A 105 6.30 -0.52 -20.01
CA PRO A 105 4.94 -0.02 -19.81
C PRO A 105 4.23 -0.66 -18.61
N HIS A 106 4.69 -1.83 -18.15
CA HIS A 106 4.06 -2.60 -17.08
C HIS A 106 4.78 -2.42 -15.75
N SER A 107 4.05 -2.27 -14.64
CA SER A 107 4.64 -2.21 -13.30
C SER A 107 4.85 -3.58 -12.67
N ALA A 108 4.01 -4.53 -13.07
CA ALA A 108 4.08 -5.94 -12.75
C ALA A 108 3.30 -6.69 -13.83
N ILE A 109 3.75 -7.90 -14.19
CA ILE A 109 3.08 -8.74 -15.18
C ILE A 109 2.49 -9.94 -14.44
N SER A 110 1.19 -10.18 -14.65
CA SER A 110 0.52 -11.38 -14.17
C SER A 110 0.52 -12.42 -15.27
N TYR A 111 0.99 -13.62 -14.96
CA TYR A 111 0.99 -14.75 -15.89
C TYR A 111 -0.08 -15.75 -15.46
N ALA A 112 -0.78 -16.33 -16.43
CA ALA A 112 -1.78 -17.36 -16.20
C ALA A 112 -1.75 -18.39 -17.35
N ALA A 113 -2.02 -19.65 -17.01
CA ALA A 113 -2.31 -20.71 -17.97
C ALA A 113 -3.64 -21.34 -17.56
N CYS A 114 -4.53 -21.54 -18.53
CA CYS A 114 -5.84 -22.13 -18.32
C CYS A 114 -6.05 -23.25 -19.34
N VAL A 115 -6.59 -24.38 -18.89
CA VAL A 115 -7.02 -25.51 -19.74
C VAL A 115 -8.48 -25.74 -19.45
N ALA A 116 -9.28 -25.86 -20.51
CA ALA A 116 -10.70 -26.18 -20.42
C ALA A 116 -10.99 -27.47 -21.21
N ASP A 117 -11.80 -28.33 -20.62
CA ASP A 117 -12.35 -29.55 -21.22
C ASP A 117 -13.78 -29.24 -21.70
N VAL A 118 -14.10 -29.50 -22.98
CA VAL A 118 -15.38 -29.09 -23.59
C VAL A 118 -16.00 -30.20 -24.42
N GLU A 119 -17.32 -30.35 -24.31
CA GLU A 119 -18.14 -31.23 -25.15
C GLU A 119 -18.96 -30.39 -26.13
N VAL A 120 -19.08 -30.84 -27.37
CA VAL A 120 -19.85 -30.17 -28.44
C VAL A 120 -20.78 -31.18 -29.10
N ASP A 121 -22.07 -30.89 -29.13
CA ASP A 121 -23.06 -31.66 -29.89
C ASP A 121 -22.96 -31.31 -31.38
N ASP A 122 -22.78 -32.32 -32.24
CA ASP A 122 -22.44 -32.14 -33.66
C ASP A 122 -23.66 -31.90 -34.57
N GLU A 123 -24.88 -32.13 -34.07
CA GLU A 123 -26.13 -31.87 -34.80
C GLU A 123 -26.69 -30.48 -34.49
N THR A 124 -26.51 -30.00 -33.26
CA THR A 124 -27.09 -28.75 -32.74
C THR A 124 -26.08 -27.63 -32.54
N GLY A 125 -24.80 -27.96 -32.35
CA GLY A 125 -23.75 -27.00 -32.02
C GLY A 125 -23.75 -26.53 -30.56
N GLU A 126 -24.52 -27.17 -29.67
CA GLU A 126 -24.49 -26.85 -28.24
C GLU A 126 -23.11 -27.18 -27.64
N VAL A 127 -22.53 -26.22 -26.91
CA VAL A 127 -21.21 -26.35 -26.26
C VAL A 127 -21.38 -26.38 -24.76
N ARG A 128 -20.74 -27.35 -24.10
CA ARG A 128 -20.65 -27.47 -22.65
C ARG A 128 -19.20 -27.47 -22.19
N VAL A 129 -18.91 -26.69 -21.15
CA VAL A 129 -17.60 -26.73 -20.46
C VAL A 129 -17.72 -27.74 -19.32
N GLU A 130 -16.93 -28.80 -19.39
CA GLU A 130 -16.90 -29.88 -18.38
C GLU A 130 -16.05 -29.48 -17.17
N ARG A 131 -14.91 -28.82 -17.40
CA ARG A 131 -14.03 -28.25 -16.36
C ARG A 131 -13.00 -27.28 -16.92
#